data_AF-A0AA43RT15-F1
#
_entry.id   AF-A0AA43RT15-F1
#
_cell.length_a   1.000
_cell.length_b   1.000
_cell.length_c   1.000
_cell.angle_alpha   90.00
_cell.angle_beta   90.00
_cell.angle_gamma   90.00
#
_symmetry.space_group_name_H-M   'P 1'
#
loop_
_entity.id
_entity.type
_entity.pdbx_description
1 polymer ?
#
loop_
_entity_poly.entity_id
_entity_poly.type
_entity_poly.pdbx_seq_one_letter_code
_entity_poly.pdbx_strand_id
1 'polypeptide(L)' 'MNITEIINQIEEDKKKRKIHPTHATLLEISRLCEDIDVKSELNRLYLEGKIEVGNTINGKFVKLI' A
#
# COMPACT_ATOMS: atom_id res chain seq x y z
N MET A 1 1.03 14.05 1.35
CA MET A 1 0.24 12.85 1.02
C MET A 1 0.45 11.84 2.14
N ASN A 2 -0.61 11.29 2.72
CA ASN A 2 -0.50 10.25 3.74
C ASN A 2 -0.46 8.85 3.09
N ILE A 3 -0.11 7.82 3.87
CA ILE A 3 0.03 6.46 3.33
C ILE A 3 -1.28 5.91 2.77
N THR A 4 -2.43 6.24 3.37
CA THR A 4 -3.73 5.79 2.87
C THR A 4 -4.07 6.39 1.50
N GLU A 5 -3.74 7.66 1.26
CA GLU A 5 -3.87 8.31 -0.04
C GLU A 5 -2.98 7.65 -1.10
N ILE A 6 -1.75 7.28 -0.72
CA ILE A 6 -0.82 6.58 -1.60
C ILE A 6 -1.34 5.20 -1.98
N ILE A 7 -1.81 4.42 -1.01
CA ILE A 7 -2.38 3.09 -1.28
C ILE A 7 -3.55 3.23 -2.25
N ASN A 8 -4.48 4.15 -1.98
CA ASN A 8 -5.64 4.37 -2.84
C ASN A 8 -5.23 4.82 -4.25
N GLN A 9 -4.26 5.72 -4.37
CA GLN A 9 -3.75 6.18 -5.66
C GLN A 9 -3.16 5.02 -6.49
N ILE A 10 -2.35 4.16 -5.86
CA ILE A 10 -1.77 2.98 -6.53
C ILE A 10 -2.90 2.04 -7.01
N GLU A 11 -3.89 1.78 -6.16
CA GLU A 11 -5.01 0.90 -6.50
C GLU A 11 -5.83 1.44 -7.67
N GLU A 12 -6.19 2.73 -7.64
CA GLU A 12 -6.94 3.39 -8.71
C GLU A 12 -6.16 3.44 -10.02
N ASP A 13 -4.85 3.69 -9.98
CA ASP A 13 -4.01 3.69 -11.18
C ASP A 13 -3.90 2.29 -11.79
N LYS A 14 -3.78 1.24 -10.97
CA LYS A 14 -3.80 -0.15 -11.47
C LYS A 14 -5.16 -0.53 -12.05
N LYS A 15 -6.27 -0.11 -11.42
CA LYS A 15 -7.63 -0.31 -11.95
C LYS A 15 -7.79 0.36 -13.33
N LYS A 16 -7.40 1.63 -13.45
CA LYS A 16 -7.44 2.37 -14.73
C LYS A 16 -6.62 1.69 -15.82
N ARG A 17 -5.46 1.13 -15.45
CA ARG A 17 -4.57 0.39 -16.36
C ARG A 17 -4.95 -1.07 -16.58
N LYS A 18 -6.01 -1.57 -15.92
CA LYS A 18 -6.46 -2.97 -15.94
C LYS A 18 -5.36 -3.96 -15.52
N ILE A 19 -4.52 -3.56 -14.56
CA ILE A 19 -3.46 -4.40 -13.99
C ILE A 19 -3.99 -5.12 -12.77
N HIS A 20 -3.86 -6.45 -12.75
CA HIS A 20 -4.24 -7.29 -11.62
C HIS A 20 -3.02 -8.03 -11.05
N PRO A 21 -2.94 -8.23 -9.72
CA PRO A 21 -3.84 -7.68 -8.70
C PRO A 21 -3.70 -6.17 -8.51
N THR A 22 -4.77 -5.50 -8.05
CA THR A 22 -4.80 -4.03 -7.91
C THR A 22 -4.22 -3.51 -6.61
N HIS A 23 -4.00 -4.37 -5.61
CA HIS A 23 -3.46 -3.94 -4.30
C HIS A 23 -2.12 -3.21 -4.43
N ALA A 24 -1.81 -2.32 -3.49
CA ALA A 24 -0.49 -1.72 -3.41
C ALA A 24 0.54 -2.76 -2.91
N THR A 25 1.78 -2.64 -3.37
CA THR A 25 2.91 -3.39 -2.79
C THR A 25 3.74 -2.49 -1.90
N LEU A 26 4.42 -3.07 -0.90
CA LEU A 26 5.33 -2.30 -0.03
C LEU A 26 6.38 -1.52 -0.84
N LEU A 27 6.89 -2.11 -1.92
CA LEU A 27 7.86 -1.46 -2.80
C LEU A 27 7.28 -0.22 -3.51
N GLU A 28 6.04 -0.30 -4.00
CA GLU A 28 5.36 0.85 -4.63
C GLU A 28 5.11 1.96 -3.61
N ILE A 29 4.70 1.61 -2.39
CA ILE A 29 4.48 2.57 -1.32
C ILE A 29 5.80 3.26 -0.94
N SER A 30 6.87 2.48 -0.71
CA SER A 30 8.19 3.02 -0.36
C SER A 30 8.79 3.93 -1.45
N ARG A 31 8.52 3.65 -2.73
CA ARG A 31 8.96 4.52 -3.85
C ARG A 31 8.23 5.86 -3.90
N LEU A 32 7.03 5.94 -3.35
CA LEU A 32 6.23 7.17 -3.32
C LEU A 32 6.35 7.92 -1.98
N CYS A 33 7.01 7.32 -0.98
CA CYS A 33 7.27 7.86 0.35
C CYS A 33 8.78 7.82 0.65
N GLU A 34 9.54 8.79 0.15
CA GLU A 34 10.97 8.88 0.51
C GLU A 34 11.19 9.48 1.92
N ASP A 35 10.27 10.33 2.41
CA ASP A 35 10.44 11.10 3.65
C ASP A 35 9.60 10.61 4.85
N ILE A 36 8.83 9.53 4.67
CA ILE A 36 7.93 9.00 5.72
C ILE A 36 8.49 7.68 6.23
N ASP A 37 8.46 7.45 7.54
CA ASP A 37 8.68 6.12 8.10
C ASP A 37 7.50 5.20 7.73
N VAL A 38 7.56 4.67 6.50
CA VAL A 38 6.55 3.82 5.90
C VAL A 38 6.24 2.63 6.78
N LYS A 39 7.25 2.08 7.44
CA LYS A 39 7.09 0.87 8.25
C LYS A 39 6.30 1.15 9.52
N SER A 40 6.63 2.23 10.23
CA SER A 40 5.92 2.61 11.45
C SER A 40 4.47 2.98 11.16
N GLU A 41 4.23 3.72 10.07
CA GLU A 41 2.88 4.15 9.71
C GLU A 41 2.02 2.99 9.20
N LEU A 42 2.56 2.08 8.39
CA LEU A 42 1.85 0.85 8.01
C LEU A 42 1.54 -0.03 9.22
N ASN A 43 2.47 -0.17 10.18
CA ASN A 43 2.20 -0.90 11.41
C ASN A 43 1.06 -0.26 12.22
N ARG A 44 1.05 1.07 12.34
CA ARG A 44 -0.03 1.80 13.01
C ARG A 44 -1.38 1.53 12.34
N LEU A 45 -1.46 1.66 11.02
CA LEU A 45 -2.68 1.41 10.25
C LEU A 45 -3.16 -0.04 10.34
N TYR A 46 -2.23 -1.00 10.37
CA TYR A 46 -2.55 -2.41 10.55
C TYR A 46 -3.13 -2.69 11.94
N LEU A 47 -2.52 -2.15 13.00
CA LEU A 47 -3.03 -2.26 14.37
C LEU A 47 -4.39 -1.56 14.55
N GLU A 48 -4.65 -0.49 13.79
CA GLU A 48 -5.95 0.19 13.74
C GLU A 48 -7.00 -0.57 12.91
N GLY A 49 -6.63 -1.68 12.24
CA GLY A 49 -7.54 -2.45 11.39
C GLY A 49 -7.98 -1.71 10.12
N LYS A 50 -7.22 -0.72 9.66
CA LYS A 50 -7.51 0.06 8.45
C LYS A 50 -6.94 -0.54 7.17
N ILE A 51 -5.95 -1.42 7.31
CA ILE A 51 -5.31 -2.10 6.18
C ILE A 51 -5.18 -3.60 6.45
N GLU A 52 -5.24 -4.36 5.38
CA GLU A 52 -4.81 -5.74 5.32
C GLU A 52 -3.39 -5.80 4.76
N VAL A 53 -2.55 -6.64 5.36
CA VAL A 53 -1.19 -6.91 4.89
C VAL A 53 -1.03 -8.40 4.71
N GLY A 54 -0.58 -8.81 3.52
CA GLY A 54 -0.29 -10.21 3.22
C GLY A 54 0.97 -10.39 2.39
N ASN A 55 1.28 -11.64 2.06
CA ASN A 55 2.47 -11.99 1.31
C ASN A 55 2.14 -12.24 -0.17
N THR A 56 3.05 -11.82 -1.03
CA THR A 56 3.14 -12.17 -2.45
C THR A 56 4.48 -12.85 -2.70
N ILE A 57 4.68 -13.40 -3.90
CA ILE A 57 5.97 -13.95 -4.31
C ILE A 57 7.11 -12.91 -4.27
N ASN A 58 6.80 -11.62 -4.42
CA ASN A 58 7.78 -10.54 -4.59
C ASN A 58 7.87 -9.61 -3.37
N GLY A 59 7.21 -9.95 -2.25
CA GLY A 59 7.18 -9.11 -1.05
C GLY A 59 5.77 -8.99 -0.47
N LYS A 60 5.50 -7.92 0.29
CA LYS A 60 4.20 -7.72 0.93
C LYS A 60 3.24 -6.92 0.05
N PHE A 61 1.97 -7.33 0.05
CA PHE A 61 0.89 -6.47 -0.42
C PHE A 61 0.26 -5.73 0.76
N VAL A 62 -0.31 -4.57 0.46
CA VAL A 62 -1.08 -3.74 1.38
C VAL A 62 -2.36 -3.34 0.67
N LYS A 63 -3.50 -3.48 1.36
CA LYS A 63 -4.82 -3.13 0.83
C LYS A 63 -5.62 -2.39 1.91
N LEU A 64 -6.38 -1.38 1.52
CA LEU A 64 -7.33 -0.72 2.42
C LEU A 64 -8.54 -1.62 2.70
N ILE A 65 -9.05 -1.58 3.93
CA ILE A 65 -10.27 -2.29 4.38
C ILE A 65 -11.49 -1.39 4.22
#